data_AF-A0A2T8KSP7-F1
#
_entry.id   AF-A0A2T8KSP7-F1
#
_cell.length_a   1.000
_cell.length_b   1.000
_cell.length_c   1.000
_cell.angle_alpha   90.00
_cell.angle_beta   90.00
_cell.angle_gamma   90.00
#
_symmetry.space_group_name_H-M   'P 1'
#
loop_
_entity.id
_entity.type
_entity.pdbx_description
1 polymer ?
#
loop_
_entity_poly.entity_id
_entity_poly.type
_entity_poly.pdbx_seq_one_letter_code
_entity_poly.pdbx_strand_id
1 'polypeptide(L)'
;MAPTRGAGGGVRLPPMNALEILRETVRVLRGDPHAFTSILFLLLCPASGCLLLSAAALDGTVVLPLARRLLVAAAASGLPLTHFVRQLAHHLAATLVSAVVSFPALLTLLLGARAAVAYSVAAVYAGKPLAAGDITLLARRAWPRLAATYALGCAAVAAGLVAFFALLVTACSTLKAMLYPPDIVVCAGLFTVLAYSVVYAHTIIICNLGGVIAVLEEVAGVNALRRSVQLMRGQTHVGLLIFLGSTIGLAFVEGLFEHRVKTLSYGDGSSRLWEGPLLVLMYSFVMLIDSMMSAVFYFTCRSSSLDLLDKEGASVEELEMMRADNSDAVR
;
A
#
# COMPACT_ATOMS: atom_id res chain seq x y z
N MET A 1 12.44 22.03 -6.70
CA MET A 1 13.81 21.86 -6.19
C MET A 1 14.47 20.91 -7.16
N ALA A 2 15.50 21.32 -7.90
CA ALA A 2 16.11 20.42 -8.88
C ALA A 2 16.94 19.35 -8.14
N PRO A 3 16.84 18.06 -8.51
CA PRO A 3 17.67 17.01 -7.92
C PRO A 3 19.15 17.29 -8.23
N THR A 4 20.00 17.30 -7.20
CA THR A 4 21.45 17.42 -7.37
C THR A 4 22.03 16.03 -7.67
N ARG A 5 22.72 15.89 -8.80
CA ARG A 5 23.43 14.65 -9.15
C ARG A 5 24.69 14.55 -8.29
N GLY A 6 24.71 13.62 -7.35
CA GLY A 6 25.92 13.26 -6.60
C GLY A 6 26.87 12.42 -7.45
N ALA A 7 28.17 12.47 -7.12
CA ALA A 7 29.27 11.82 -7.86
C ALA A 7 29.17 10.27 -7.98
N GLY A 8 28.20 9.63 -7.31
CA GLY A 8 27.95 8.18 -7.36
C GLY A 8 26.71 7.74 -8.17
N GLY A 9 26.14 8.60 -9.02
CA GLY A 9 24.99 8.23 -9.87
C GLY A 9 23.63 8.11 -9.13
N GLY A 10 23.61 8.30 -7.82
CA GLY A 10 22.40 8.41 -7.01
C GLY A 10 21.80 9.82 -7.04
N VAL A 11 20.49 9.91 -7.14
CA VAL A 11 19.73 11.17 -6.99
C VAL A 11 19.68 11.51 -5.50
N ARG A 12 20.31 12.62 -5.08
CA ARG A 12 20.22 13.11 -3.69
C ARG A 12 18.96 13.97 -3.53
N LEU A 13 18.12 13.58 -2.57
CA LEU A 13 16.94 14.31 -2.14
C LEU A 13 17.08 14.66 -0.65
N PRO A 14 16.76 15.89 -0.23
CA PRO A 14 16.73 16.23 1.18
C PRO A 14 15.69 15.37 1.92
N PRO A 15 15.82 15.17 3.24
CA PRO A 15 14.78 14.54 4.04
C PRO A 15 13.49 15.35 3.91
N MET A 16 12.41 14.71 3.50
CA MET A 16 11.13 15.36 3.22
C MET A 16 10.06 14.96 4.21
N ASN A 17 9.22 15.91 4.60
CA ASN A 17 7.99 15.65 5.33
C ASN A 17 6.92 15.05 4.39
N ALA A 18 5.88 14.41 4.96
CA ALA A 18 4.82 13.78 4.15
C ALA A 18 4.13 14.77 3.17
N LEU A 19 3.94 16.03 3.58
CA LEU A 19 3.37 17.08 2.74
C LEU A 19 4.32 17.51 1.62
N GLU A 20 5.62 17.45 1.85
CA GLU A 20 6.63 17.74 0.83
C GLU A 20 6.72 16.59 -0.18
N ILE A 21 6.60 15.35 0.27
CA ILE A 21 6.47 14.17 -0.60
C ILE A 21 5.22 14.32 -1.48
N LEU A 22 4.09 14.76 -0.90
CA LEU A 22 2.87 15.04 -1.66
C LEU A 22 3.06 16.18 -2.67
N ARG A 23 3.74 17.24 -2.27
CA ARG A 23 4.04 18.35 -3.18
C ARG A 23 4.98 17.90 -4.31
N GLU A 24 5.92 17.02 -4.01
CA GLU A 24 6.88 16.50 -4.97
C GLU A 24 6.22 15.50 -5.92
N THR A 25 5.32 14.63 -5.46
CA THR A 25 4.54 13.77 -6.35
C THR A 25 3.68 14.59 -7.31
N VAL A 26 3.07 15.69 -6.85
CA VAL A 26 2.33 16.61 -7.72
C VAL A 26 3.25 17.29 -8.74
N ARG A 27 4.49 17.64 -8.37
CA ARG A 27 5.48 18.17 -9.31
C ARG A 27 5.88 17.13 -10.36
N VAL A 28 6.17 15.89 -9.93
CA VAL A 28 6.52 14.78 -10.82
C VAL A 28 5.37 14.48 -11.77
N LEU A 29 4.14 14.46 -11.27
CA LEU A 29 2.92 14.28 -12.08
C LEU A 29 2.78 15.36 -13.16
N ARG A 30 3.08 16.62 -12.83
CA ARG A 30 3.06 17.74 -13.78
C ARG A 30 4.24 17.77 -14.74
N GLY A 31 5.34 17.10 -14.41
CA GLY A 31 6.52 16.99 -15.27
C GLY A 31 6.20 16.21 -16.55
N ASP A 32 5.64 15.00 -16.39
CA ASP A 32 5.28 14.10 -17.50
C ASP A 32 3.81 13.63 -17.41
N PRO A 33 2.82 14.52 -17.58
CA PRO A 33 1.40 14.18 -17.38
C PRO A 33 0.90 13.10 -18.35
N HIS A 34 1.49 13.02 -19.55
CA HIS A 34 1.10 12.03 -20.55
C HIS A 34 1.42 10.58 -20.15
N ALA A 35 2.55 10.35 -19.47
CA ALA A 35 2.91 9.01 -19.01
C ALA A 35 1.96 8.54 -17.91
N PHE A 36 1.68 9.41 -16.93
CA PHE A 36 0.81 9.08 -15.81
C PHE A 36 -0.67 8.96 -16.21
N THR A 37 -1.16 9.80 -17.12
CA THR A 37 -2.54 9.67 -17.65
C THR A 37 -2.71 8.41 -18.48
N SER A 38 -1.68 8.01 -19.25
CA SER A 38 -1.66 6.74 -19.98
C SER A 38 -1.74 5.54 -19.01
N ILE A 39 -0.95 5.54 -17.94
CA ILE A 39 -1.01 4.48 -16.90
C ILE A 39 -2.39 4.45 -16.22
N LEU A 40 -2.93 5.63 -15.88
CA LEU A 40 -4.25 5.76 -15.27
C LEU A 40 -5.34 5.09 -16.13
N PHE A 41 -5.37 5.43 -17.42
CA PHE A 41 -6.43 4.96 -18.32
C PHE A 41 -6.23 3.51 -18.79
N LEU A 42 -4.99 3.08 -19.03
CA LEU A 42 -4.69 1.75 -19.57
C LEU A 42 -4.66 0.64 -18.52
N LEU A 43 -4.29 0.95 -17.27
CA LEU A 43 -4.09 -0.07 -16.23
C LEU A 43 -5.06 0.10 -15.06
N LEU A 44 -5.20 1.31 -14.51
CA LEU A 44 -6.00 1.52 -13.30
C LEU A 44 -7.50 1.59 -13.58
N CYS A 45 -7.93 2.26 -14.65
CA CYS A 45 -9.33 2.30 -15.06
C CYS A 45 -9.92 0.91 -15.37
N PRO A 46 -9.26 0.02 -16.16
CA PRO A 46 -9.79 -1.32 -16.37
C PRO A 46 -9.75 -2.18 -15.10
N ALA A 47 -8.76 -1.99 -14.21
CA ALA A 47 -8.72 -2.71 -12.94
C ALA A 47 -9.90 -2.33 -12.01
N SER A 48 -10.13 -1.03 -11.83
CA SER A 48 -11.24 -0.52 -11.02
C SER A 48 -12.61 -0.80 -11.65
N GLY A 49 -12.72 -0.66 -12.97
CA GLY A 49 -13.90 -1.05 -13.73
C GLY A 49 -14.22 -2.53 -13.57
N CYS A 50 -13.21 -3.41 -13.64
CA CYS A 50 -13.38 -4.85 -13.41
C CYS A 50 -13.91 -5.12 -11.99
N LEU A 51 -13.27 -4.57 -10.95
CA LEU A 51 -13.70 -4.67 -9.54
C LEU A 51 -15.17 -4.29 -9.33
N LEU A 52 -15.59 -3.16 -9.91
CA LEU A 52 -16.93 -2.62 -9.77
C LEU A 52 -17.98 -3.42 -10.58
N LEU A 53 -17.66 -3.82 -11.82
CA LEU A 53 -18.55 -4.64 -12.63
C LEU A 53 -18.73 -6.04 -12.05
N SER A 54 -17.65 -6.67 -11.57
CA SER A 54 -17.74 -8.01 -10.98
C SER A 54 -18.43 -7.99 -9.62
N ALA A 55 -18.37 -6.88 -8.88
CA ALA A 55 -19.18 -6.71 -7.67
C ALA A 55 -20.68 -6.66 -8.01
N ALA A 56 -21.07 -5.93 -9.07
CA ALA A 56 -22.47 -5.79 -9.49
C ALA A 56 -23.04 -7.04 -10.18
N ALA A 57 -22.23 -7.81 -10.92
CA ALA A 57 -22.69 -8.95 -11.70
C ALA A 57 -22.90 -10.24 -10.89
N LEU A 58 -22.31 -10.34 -9.69
CA LEU A 58 -22.31 -11.55 -8.85
C LEU A 58 -23.27 -11.46 -7.65
N ASP A 59 -24.03 -10.37 -7.53
CA ASP A 59 -25.08 -10.19 -6.53
C ASP A 59 -26.21 -11.22 -6.75
N GLY A 60 -26.08 -12.40 -6.15
CA GLY A 60 -27.18 -13.36 -6.00
C GLY A 60 -26.80 -14.84 -5.95
N THR A 61 -25.94 -15.32 -6.86
CA THR A 61 -25.79 -16.78 -7.07
C THR A 61 -24.67 -17.43 -6.26
N VAL A 62 -23.56 -16.73 -6.02
CA VAL A 62 -22.37 -17.27 -5.31
C VAL A 62 -22.08 -16.56 -3.98
N VAL A 63 -22.55 -15.31 -3.83
CA VAL A 63 -22.34 -14.49 -2.64
C VAL A 63 -23.11 -15.02 -1.42
N LEU A 64 -24.35 -15.49 -1.64
CA LEU A 64 -25.23 -15.97 -0.59
C LEU A 64 -24.70 -17.22 0.18
N PRO A 65 -24.19 -18.28 -0.49
CA PRO A 65 -23.60 -19.42 0.22
C PRO A 65 -22.29 -19.09 0.94
N LEU A 66 -21.45 -18.20 0.39
CA LEU A 66 -20.20 -17.79 1.05
C LEU A 66 -20.46 -16.89 2.25
N ALA A 67 -21.37 -15.91 2.13
CA ALA A 67 -21.81 -15.08 3.23
C ALA A 67 -22.42 -15.90 4.37
N ARG A 68 -23.18 -16.96 4.03
CA ARG A 68 -23.74 -17.90 5.02
C ARG A 68 -22.64 -18.68 5.75
N ARG A 69 -21.59 -19.13 5.05
CA ARG A 69 -20.44 -19.81 5.69
C ARG A 69 -19.66 -18.87 6.62
N LEU A 70 -19.43 -17.63 6.20
CA LEU A 70 -18.80 -16.60 7.03
C LEU A 70 -19.65 -16.26 8.25
N LEU A 71 -20.98 -16.18 8.10
CA LEU A 71 -21.90 -15.98 9.21
C LEU A 71 -21.93 -17.15 10.20
N VAL A 72 -21.87 -18.38 9.71
CA VAL A 72 -21.79 -19.58 10.57
C VAL A 72 -20.45 -19.63 11.31
N ALA A 73 -19.34 -19.27 10.65
CA ALA A 73 -18.04 -19.15 11.30
C ALA A 73 -18.00 -18.02 12.34
N ALA A 74 -18.65 -16.88 12.06
CA ALA A 74 -18.80 -15.76 13.00
C ALA A 74 -19.67 -16.14 14.22
N ALA A 75 -20.75 -16.91 13.99
CA ALA A 75 -21.59 -17.45 15.06
C ALA A 75 -20.83 -18.46 15.93
N ALA A 76 -20.05 -19.35 15.31
CA ALA A 76 -19.22 -20.34 16.01
C ALA A 76 -18.08 -19.71 16.83
N SER A 77 -17.63 -18.51 16.46
CA SER A 77 -16.60 -17.75 17.19
C SER A 77 -17.18 -16.85 18.30
N GLY A 78 -18.49 -16.91 18.54
CA GLY A 78 -19.15 -16.19 19.63
C GLY A 78 -19.29 -14.68 19.39
N LEU A 79 -19.20 -14.22 18.15
CA LEU A 79 -19.51 -12.84 17.79
C LEU A 79 -21.03 -12.60 17.85
N PRO A 80 -21.49 -11.49 18.43
CA PRO A 80 -22.91 -11.15 18.43
C PRO A 80 -23.39 -10.95 16.99
N LEU A 81 -24.41 -11.71 16.59
CA LEU A 81 -24.96 -11.73 15.24
C LEU A 81 -25.84 -10.49 14.98
N THR A 82 -25.23 -9.30 15.01
CA THR A 82 -25.91 -8.03 14.76
C THR A 82 -26.17 -7.83 13.27
N HIS A 83 -27.13 -6.96 12.93
CA HIS A 83 -27.43 -6.59 11.54
C HIS A 83 -26.17 -6.11 10.79
N PHE A 84 -25.28 -5.40 11.49
CA PHE A 84 -23.98 -4.96 10.97
C PHE A 84 -23.07 -6.12 10.55
N VAL A 85 -22.94 -7.17 11.37
CA VAL A 85 -22.09 -8.33 11.04
C VAL A 85 -22.63 -9.06 9.82
N ARG A 86 -23.95 -9.17 9.69
CA ARG A 86 -24.60 -9.77 8.52
C ARG A 86 -24.37 -8.97 7.25
N GLN A 87 -24.50 -7.63 7.33
CA GLN A 87 -24.30 -6.72 6.20
C GLN A 87 -22.82 -6.64 5.79
N LEU A 88 -21.91 -6.63 6.76
CA LEU A 88 -20.48 -6.70 6.53
C LEU A 88 -20.09 -8.04 5.89
N ALA A 89 -20.60 -9.16 6.39
CA ALA A 89 -20.32 -10.48 5.81
C ALA A 89 -20.84 -10.62 4.37
N HIS A 90 -21.99 -10.01 4.04
CA HIS A 90 -22.48 -9.96 2.66
C HIS A 90 -21.59 -9.08 1.77
N HIS A 91 -21.21 -7.90 2.22
CA HIS A 91 -20.31 -7.03 1.46
C HIS A 91 -18.93 -7.65 1.27
N LEU A 92 -18.36 -8.26 2.30
CA LEU A 92 -17.09 -8.97 2.21
C LEU A 92 -17.17 -10.20 1.31
N ALA A 93 -18.27 -10.98 1.37
CA ALA A 93 -18.45 -12.10 0.46
C ALA A 93 -18.58 -11.65 -1.00
N ALA A 94 -19.31 -10.57 -1.26
CA ALA A 94 -19.47 -10.00 -2.60
C ALA A 94 -18.13 -9.51 -3.17
N THR A 95 -17.36 -8.76 -2.38
CA THR A 95 -16.04 -8.26 -2.79
C THR A 95 -15.04 -9.39 -2.96
N LEU A 96 -15.05 -10.40 -2.09
CA LEU A 96 -14.16 -11.57 -2.20
C LEU A 96 -14.47 -12.43 -3.43
N VAL A 97 -15.73 -12.73 -3.71
CA VAL A 97 -16.12 -13.52 -4.89
C VAL A 97 -15.76 -12.76 -6.17
N SER A 98 -16.07 -11.46 -6.21
CA SER A 98 -15.71 -10.55 -7.29
C SER A 98 -14.19 -10.53 -7.52
N ALA A 99 -13.40 -10.41 -6.45
CA ALA A 99 -11.95 -10.41 -6.50
C ALA A 99 -11.35 -11.76 -6.91
N VAL A 100 -11.95 -12.90 -6.52
CA VAL A 100 -11.48 -14.25 -6.90
C VAL A 100 -11.72 -14.52 -8.38
N VAL A 101 -12.89 -14.14 -8.91
CA VAL A 101 -13.22 -14.33 -10.34
C VAL A 101 -12.34 -13.47 -11.24
N SER A 102 -12.02 -12.25 -10.82
CA SER A 102 -11.16 -11.31 -11.56
C SER A 102 -9.68 -11.39 -11.16
N PHE A 103 -9.31 -12.30 -10.25
CA PHE A 103 -8.03 -12.30 -9.54
C PHE A 103 -6.79 -12.18 -10.45
N PRO A 104 -6.60 -13.03 -11.49
CA PRO A 104 -5.39 -12.95 -12.31
C PRO A 104 -5.34 -11.65 -13.12
N ALA A 105 -6.46 -11.20 -13.67
CA ALA A 105 -6.51 -9.95 -14.44
C ALA A 105 -6.26 -8.74 -13.54
N LEU A 106 -6.93 -8.67 -12.40
CA LEU A 106 -6.79 -7.57 -11.44
C LEU A 106 -5.38 -7.49 -10.88
N LEU A 107 -4.82 -8.65 -10.50
CA LEU A 107 -3.44 -8.74 -10.03
C LEU A 107 -2.47 -8.26 -11.11
N THR A 108 -2.68 -8.67 -12.37
CA THR A 108 -1.79 -8.25 -13.46
C THR A 108 -1.83 -6.74 -13.72
N LEU A 109 -3.03 -6.15 -13.71
CA LEU A 109 -3.20 -4.73 -13.96
C LEU A 109 -2.67 -3.86 -12.82
N LEU A 110 -2.94 -4.23 -11.56
CA LEU A 110 -2.49 -3.48 -10.37
C LEU A 110 -0.98 -3.55 -10.18
N LEU A 111 -0.37 -4.72 -10.33
CA LEU A 111 1.09 -4.85 -10.27
C LEU A 111 1.75 -4.13 -11.45
N GLY A 112 1.19 -4.27 -12.65
CA GLY A 112 1.66 -3.56 -13.84
C GLY A 112 1.62 -2.04 -13.65
N ALA A 113 0.51 -1.52 -13.11
CA ALA A 113 0.36 -0.10 -12.76
C ALA A 113 1.44 0.35 -11.77
N ARG A 114 1.63 -0.37 -10.66
CA ARG A 114 2.63 -0.02 -9.65
C ARG A 114 4.05 -0.03 -10.21
N ALA A 115 4.38 -1.01 -11.05
CA ALA A 115 5.68 -1.09 -11.71
C ALA A 115 5.88 0.05 -12.71
N ALA A 116 4.88 0.33 -13.56
CA ALA A 116 4.92 1.42 -14.53
C ALA A 116 5.10 2.77 -13.83
N VAL A 117 4.35 3.04 -12.75
CA VAL A 117 4.50 4.25 -11.95
C VAL A 117 5.90 4.36 -11.36
N ALA A 118 6.43 3.30 -10.76
CA ALA A 118 7.78 3.31 -10.19
C ALA A 118 8.86 3.60 -11.24
N TYR A 119 8.78 2.99 -12.42
CA TYR A 119 9.69 3.29 -13.53
C TYR A 119 9.52 4.70 -14.09
N SER A 120 8.30 5.20 -14.24
CA SER A 120 8.04 6.58 -14.68
C SER A 120 8.61 7.60 -13.70
N VAL A 121 8.42 7.41 -12.39
CA VAL A 121 9.01 8.27 -11.35
C VAL A 121 10.53 8.21 -11.40
N ALA A 122 11.12 7.01 -11.57
CA ALA A 122 12.56 6.86 -11.76
C ALA A 122 13.09 7.58 -13.01
N ALA A 123 12.34 7.53 -14.12
CA ALA A 123 12.66 8.22 -15.37
C ALA A 123 12.71 9.75 -15.19
N VAL A 124 11.69 10.30 -14.52
CA VAL A 124 11.62 11.73 -14.19
C VAL A 124 12.81 12.15 -13.34
N TYR A 125 13.16 11.37 -12.30
CA TYR A 125 14.34 11.65 -11.48
C TYR A 125 15.67 11.51 -12.23
N ALA A 126 15.75 10.57 -13.19
CA ALA A 126 16.94 10.39 -14.01
C ALA A 126 17.09 11.47 -15.10
N GLY A 127 16.02 12.22 -15.41
CA GLY A 127 15.97 13.20 -16.49
C GLY A 127 16.13 12.58 -17.88
N LYS A 128 15.79 11.29 -18.03
CA LYS A 128 15.87 10.57 -19.30
C LYS A 128 14.50 9.97 -19.61
N PRO A 129 13.84 10.35 -20.71
CA PRO A 129 12.60 9.72 -21.12
C PRO A 129 12.91 8.26 -21.49
N LEU A 130 12.36 7.33 -20.72
CA LEU A 130 12.40 5.91 -21.07
C LEU A 130 11.34 5.65 -22.14
N ALA A 131 11.73 5.01 -23.24
CA ALA A 131 10.77 4.60 -24.26
C ALA A 131 9.82 3.53 -23.68
N ALA A 132 8.52 3.63 -24.00
CA ALA A 132 7.50 2.70 -23.49
C ALA A 132 7.81 1.21 -23.79
N GLY A 133 8.51 0.94 -24.90
CA GLY A 133 8.97 -0.41 -25.27
C GLY A 133 9.99 -0.99 -24.30
N ASP A 134 10.93 -0.18 -23.81
CA ASP A 134 11.97 -0.65 -22.89
C ASP A 134 11.40 -0.88 -21.48
N ILE A 135 10.46 -0.02 -21.06
CA ILE A 135 9.75 -0.16 -19.78
C ILE A 135 8.95 -1.46 -19.74
N THR A 136 8.22 -1.78 -20.82
CA THR A 136 7.41 -3.00 -20.88
C THR A 136 8.26 -4.27 -20.90
N LEU A 137 9.41 -4.25 -21.57
CA LEU A 137 10.35 -5.38 -21.57
C LEU A 137 10.96 -5.59 -20.16
N LEU A 138 11.41 -4.52 -19.51
CA LEU A 138 11.90 -4.58 -18.12
C LEU A 138 10.81 -5.04 -17.16
N ALA A 139 9.60 -4.50 -17.28
CA ALA A 139 8.46 -4.87 -16.45
C ALA A 139 8.09 -6.35 -16.64
N ARG A 140 8.09 -6.87 -17.87
CA ARG A 140 7.83 -8.29 -18.14
C ARG A 140 8.88 -9.20 -17.50
N ARG A 141 10.15 -8.78 -17.50
CA ARG A 141 11.25 -9.53 -16.86
C ARG A 141 11.23 -9.41 -15.33
N ALA A 142 10.76 -8.29 -14.80
CA ALA A 142 10.57 -8.08 -13.36
C ALA A 142 9.28 -8.74 -12.84
N TRP A 143 8.33 -9.09 -13.71
CA TRP A 143 7.03 -9.65 -13.38
C TRP A 143 7.03 -10.80 -12.36
N PRO A 144 7.76 -11.90 -12.56
CA PRO A 144 7.72 -13.02 -11.61
C PRO A 144 8.31 -12.63 -10.25
N ARG A 145 9.31 -11.74 -10.23
CA ARG A 145 9.93 -11.23 -9.01
C ARG A 145 8.96 -10.37 -8.22
N LEU A 146 8.27 -9.46 -8.93
CA LEU A 146 7.25 -8.58 -8.36
C LEU A 146 6.04 -9.37 -7.85
N ALA A 147 5.57 -10.33 -8.62
CA ALA A 147 4.49 -11.23 -8.24
C ALA A 147 4.85 -12.02 -6.98
N ALA A 148 6.08 -12.53 -6.87
CA ALA A 148 6.55 -13.24 -5.69
C ALA A 148 6.63 -12.32 -4.45
N THR A 149 7.15 -11.09 -4.58
CA THR A 149 7.17 -10.12 -3.45
C THR A 149 5.77 -9.73 -3.02
N TYR A 150 4.86 -9.52 -3.98
CA TYR A 150 3.49 -9.14 -3.68
C TYR A 150 2.73 -10.29 -3.02
N ALA A 151 2.87 -11.52 -3.54
CA ALA A 151 2.28 -12.72 -2.93
C ALA A 151 2.78 -12.93 -1.50
N LEU A 152 4.07 -12.71 -1.24
CA LEU A 152 4.64 -12.77 0.10
C LEU A 152 4.08 -11.66 1.00
N GLY A 153 3.93 -10.44 0.48
CA GLY A 153 3.30 -9.33 1.20
C GLY A 153 1.85 -9.64 1.56
N CYS A 154 1.06 -10.13 0.61
CA CYS A 154 -0.31 -10.58 0.85
C CYS A 154 -0.37 -11.70 1.89
N ALA A 155 0.53 -12.68 1.83
CA ALA A 155 0.61 -13.74 2.82
C ALA A 155 0.94 -13.20 4.22
N ALA A 156 1.85 -12.23 4.33
CA ALA A 156 2.20 -11.59 5.60
C ALA A 156 1.01 -10.81 6.21
N VAL A 157 0.29 -10.05 5.38
CA VAL A 157 -0.92 -9.31 5.78
C VAL A 157 -2.02 -10.28 6.23
N ALA A 158 -2.27 -11.34 5.46
CA ALA A 158 -3.27 -12.35 5.79
C ALA A 158 -2.92 -13.10 7.08
N ALA A 159 -1.66 -13.50 7.26
CA ALA A 159 -1.19 -14.13 8.48
C ALA A 159 -1.35 -13.21 9.70
N GLY A 160 -1.03 -11.91 9.54
CA GLY A 160 -1.24 -10.90 10.57
C GLY A 160 -2.72 -10.78 10.97
N LEU A 161 -3.63 -10.77 10.00
CA LEU A 161 -5.08 -10.70 10.25
C LEU A 161 -5.58 -11.94 10.98
N VAL A 162 -5.16 -13.14 10.57
CA VAL A 162 -5.53 -14.39 11.25
C VAL A 162 -5.01 -14.39 12.68
N ALA A 163 -3.76 -13.99 12.90
CA ALA A 163 -3.18 -13.87 14.24
C ALA A 163 -3.97 -12.87 15.10
N PHE A 164 -4.38 -11.73 14.54
CA PHE A 164 -5.20 -10.75 15.24
C PHE A 164 -6.55 -11.32 15.68
N PHE A 165 -7.29 -11.97 14.78
CA PHE A 165 -8.57 -12.56 15.16
C PHE A 165 -8.39 -13.66 16.21
N ALA A 166 -7.35 -14.48 16.12
CA ALA A 166 -7.03 -15.47 17.13
C ALA A 166 -6.70 -14.84 18.49
N LEU A 167 -5.90 -13.77 18.51
CA LEU A 167 -5.57 -13.01 19.74
C LEU A 167 -6.82 -12.35 20.34
N LEU A 168 -7.68 -11.77 19.52
CA LEU A 168 -8.92 -11.14 19.96
C LEU A 168 -9.87 -12.17 20.59
N VAL A 169 -10.07 -13.31 19.92
CA VAL A 169 -10.93 -14.40 20.43
C VAL A 169 -10.37 -14.97 21.72
N THR A 170 -9.06 -15.23 21.78
CA THR A 170 -8.42 -15.75 23.01
C THR A 170 -8.52 -14.74 24.15
N ALA A 171 -8.19 -13.47 23.94
CA ALA A 171 -8.30 -12.42 24.97
C ALA A 171 -9.73 -12.24 25.47
N CYS A 172 -10.73 -12.23 24.58
CA CYS A 172 -12.13 -12.14 24.99
C CYS A 172 -12.60 -13.41 25.74
N SER A 173 -12.14 -14.59 25.33
CA SER A 173 -12.54 -15.86 25.97
C SER A 173 -11.96 -16.00 27.38
N THR A 174 -10.71 -15.60 27.60
CA THR A 174 -10.05 -15.66 28.92
C THR A 174 -10.65 -14.67 29.89
N LEU A 175 -10.93 -13.43 29.45
CA LEU A 175 -11.56 -12.42 30.30
C LEU A 175 -13.00 -12.81 30.69
N LYS A 176 -13.74 -13.45 29.78
CA LYS A 176 -15.06 -14.03 30.09
C LYS A 176 -14.95 -15.19 31.08
N ALA A 177 -13.97 -16.08 30.92
CA ALA A 177 -13.75 -17.21 31.83
C ALA A 177 -13.38 -16.76 33.25
N MET A 178 -12.70 -15.62 33.38
CA MET A 178 -12.33 -15.01 34.66
C MET A 178 -13.46 -14.17 35.29
N LEU A 179 -14.68 -14.21 34.71
CA LEU A 179 -15.88 -13.53 35.22
C LEU A 179 -15.76 -11.99 35.31
N TYR A 180 -14.92 -11.37 34.48
CA TYR A 180 -14.83 -9.91 34.43
C TYR A 180 -16.12 -9.28 33.88
N PRO A 181 -16.49 -8.07 34.36
CA PRO A 181 -17.63 -7.34 33.84
C PRO A 181 -17.43 -7.01 32.34
N PRO A 182 -18.53 -6.96 31.56
CA PRO A 182 -18.49 -6.82 30.11
C PRO A 182 -17.77 -5.54 29.65
N ASP A 183 -17.83 -4.46 30.43
CA ASP A 183 -17.18 -3.18 30.10
C ASP A 183 -15.65 -3.32 30.01
N ILE A 184 -15.03 -4.10 30.90
CA ILE A 184 -13.58 -4.34 30.91
C ILE A 184 -13.16 -5.17 29.68
N VAL A 185 -13.99 -6.14 29.29
CA VAL A 185 -13.75 -6.96 28.09
C VAL A 185 -13.79 -6.11 26.82
N VAL A 186 -14.74 -5.16 26.73
CA VAL A 186 -14.84 -4.23 25.61
C VAL A 186 -13.64 -3.28 25.57
N CYS A 187 -13.24 -2.72 26.71
CA CYS A 187 -12.04 -1.88 26.79
C CYS A 187 -10.77 -2.62 26.37
N ALA A 188 -10.59 -3.87 26.82
CA ALA A 188 -9.44 -4.70 26.43
C ALA A 188 -9.45 -5.04 24.93
N GLY A 189 -10.63 -5.33 24.37
CA GLY A 189 -10.80 -5.53 22.93
C GLY A 189 -10.43 -4.29 22.12
N LEU A 190 -10.90 -3.10 22.55
CA LEU A 190 -10.58 -1.84 21.91
C LEU A 190 -9.07 -1.54 21.93
N PHE A 191 -8.41 -1.79 23.07
CA PHE A 191 -6.96 -1.65 23.19
C PHE A 191 -6.21 -2.60 22.25
N THR A 192 -6.67 -3.85 22.14
CA THR A 192 -6.09 -4.86 21.24
C THR A 192 -6.22 -4.44 19.77
N VAL A 193 -7.38 -3.91 19.38
CA VAL A 193 -7.62 -3.35 18.03
C VAL A 193 -6.68 -2.18 17.74
N LEU A 194 -6.54 -1.25 18.70
CA LEU A 194 -5.68 -0.08 18.54
C LEU A 194 -4.21 -0.51 18.40
N ALA A 195 -3.73 -1.39 19.26
CA ALA A 195 -2.36 -1.92 19.19
C ALA A 195 -2.10 -2.64 17.86
N TYR A 196 -3.04 -3.46 17.40
CA TYR A 196 -2.92 -4.16 16.13
C TYR A 196 -2.91 -3.21 14.92
N SER A 197 -3.70 -2.12 14.95
CA SER A 197 -3.78 -1.18 13.84
C SER A 197 -2.43 -0.55 13.48
N VAL A 198 -1.59 -0.28 14.49
CA VAL A 198 -0.24 0.27 14.29
C VAL A 198 0.67 -0.77 13.62
N VAL A 199 0.64 -2.03 14.07
CA VAL A 199 1.44 -3.13 13.50
C VAL A 199 0.99 -3.44 12.07
N TYR A 200 -0.32 -3.42 11.84
CA TYR A 200 -0.91 -3.61 10.53
C TYR A 200 -0.48 -2.51 9.55
N ALA A 201 -0.57 -1.24 9.97
CA ALA A 201 -0.11 -0.12 9.16
C ALA A 201 1.38 -0.25 8.79
N HIS A 202 2.23 -0.59 9.76
CA HIS A 202 3.65 -0.84 9.50
C HIS A 202 3.87 -1.95 8.48
N THR A 203 3.12 -3.06 8.61
CA THR A 203 3.20 -4.20 7.68
C THR A 203 2.82 -3.77 6.26
N ILE A 204 1.74 -3.01 6.10
CA ILE A 204 1.30 -2.52 4.79
C ILE A 204 2.33 -1.59 4.15
N ILE A 205 2.91 -0.67 4.94
CA ILE A 205 3.94 0.25 4.41
C ILE A 205 5.17 -0.54 3.95
N ILE A 206 5.63 -1.51 4.75
CA ILE A 206 6.75 -2.39 4.38
C ILE A 206 6.44 -3.17 3.10
N CYS A 207 5.22 -3.71 2.96
CA CYS A 207 4.81 -4.43 1.74
C CYS A 207 4.76 -3.51 0.51
N ASN A 208 4.19 -2.30 0.65
CA ASN A 208 4.11 -1.32 -0.43
C ASN A 208 5.52 -0.89 -0.88
N LEU A 209 6.41 -0.59 0.09
CA LEU A 209 7.77 -0.21 -0.18
C LEU A 209 8.59 -1.36 -0.77
N GLY A 210 8.41 -2.59 -0.25
CA GLY A 210 9.03 -3.80 -0.77
C GLY A 210 8.67 -4.07 -2.23
N GLY A 211 7.43 -3.77 -2.64
CA GLY A 211 7.01 -3.82 -4.04
C GLY A 211 7.77 -2.83 -4.93
N VAL A 212 7.96 -1.59 -4.47
CA VAL A 212 8.75 -0.57 -5.19
C VAL A 212 10.22 -0.99 -5.30
N ILE A 213 10.81 -1.50 -4.20
CA ILE A 213 12.18 -2.02 -4.17
C ILE A 213 12.34 -3.19 -5.15
N ALA A 214 11.36 -4.08 -5.22
CA ALA A 214 11.42 -5.23 -6.12
C ALA A 214 11.49 -4.83 -7.60
N VAL A 215 10.86 -3.72 -7.95
CA VAL A 215 10.90 -3.15 -9.29
C VAL A 215 12.22 -2.43 -9.56
N LEU A 216 12.71 -1.64 -8.60
CA LEU A 216 13.82 -0.70 -8.82
C LEU A 216 15.21 -1.26 -8.48
N GLU A 217 15.33 -2.16 -7.50
CA GLU A 217 16.60 -2.78 -7.09
C GLU A 217 16.78 -4.21 -7.63
N GLU A 218 15.83 -4.71 -8.41
CA GLU A 218 15.87 -6.07 -8.99
C GLU A 218 15.92 -7.23 -7.97
N VAL A 219 15.63 -6.95 -6.69
CA VAL A 219 15.61 -7.91 -5.57
C VAL A 219 14.21 -8.50 -5.38
N ALA A 220 14.09 -9.80 -5.15
CA ALA A 220 12.78 -10.47 -4.99
C ALA A 220 12.56 -11.05 -3.57
N GLY A 221 11.30 -11.34 -3.27
CA GLY A 221 10.82 -12.02 -2.06
C GLY A 221 11.19 -11.34 -0.74
N VAL A 222 11.65 -12.17 0.21
CA VAL A 222 11.98 -11.77 1.59
C VAL A 222 13.08 -10.71 1.63
N ASN A 223 14.03 -10.77 0.68
CA ASN A 223 15.15 -9.83 0.63
C ASN A 223 14.67 -8.39 0.36
N ALA A 224 13.68 -8.21 -0.52
CA ALA A 224 13.07 -6.91 -0.77
C ALA A 224 12.36 -6.38 0.49
N LEU A 225 11.66 -7.24 1.23
CA LEU A 225 10.99 -6.86 2.47
C LEU A 225 11.98 -6.47 3.58
N ARG A 226 13.06 -7.24 3.75
CA ARG A 226 14.13 -6.91 4.71
C ARG A 226 14.77 -5.58 4.36
N ARG A 227 15.00 -5.34 3.07
CA ARG A 227 15.54 -4.06 2.57
C ARG A 227 14.59 -2.90 2.84
N SER A 228 13.28 -3.05 2.65
CA SER A 228 12.30 -2.01 3.02
C SER A 228 12.33 -1.68 4.51
N VAL A 229 12.45 -2.69 5.38
CA VAL A 229 12.56 -2.45 6.83
C VAL A 229 13.82 -1.66 7.16
N GLN A 230 14.95 -1.99 6.54
CA GLN A 230 16.20 -1.26 6.74
C GLN A 230 16.10 0.20 6.27
N LEU A 231 15.53 0.43 5.08
CA LEU A 231 15.35 1.78 4.52
C LEU A 231 14.37 2.64 5.32
N MET A 232 13.35 2.03 5.93
CA MET A 232 12.39 2.74 6.77
C MET A 232 12.92 3.11 8.16
N ARG A 233 14.03 2.52 8.62
CA ARG A 233 14.60 2.83 9.94
C ARG A 233 15.01 4.31 9.97
N GLY A 234 14.25 5.11 10.72
CA GLY A 234 14.46 6.55 10.88
C GLY A 234 13.39 7.45 10.26
N GLN A 235 12.51 6.92 9.39
CA GLN A 235 11.45 7.70 8.72
C GLN A 235 10.07 7.02 8.76
N THR A 236 9.84 6.12 9.72
CA THR A 236 8.57 5.39 9.89
C THR A 236 7.37 6.32 10.06
N HIS A 237 7.53 7.44 10.77
CA HIS A 237 6.49 8.44 10.97
C HIS A 237 5.98 9.03 9.64
N VAL A 238 6.88 9.31 8.69
CA VAL A 238 6.52 9.84 7.38
C VAL A 238 5.75 8.79 6.58
N GLY A 239 6.22 7.54 6.58
CA GLY A 239 5.51 6.42 5.95
C GLY A 239 4.11 6.20 6.52
N LEU A 240 3.95 6.34 7.85
CA LEU A 240 2.66 6.23 8.52
C LEU A 240 1.69 7.33 8.10
N LEU A 241 2.16 8.58 7.98
CA LEU A 241 1.34 9.69 7.48
C LEU A 241 0.90 9.50 6.03
N ILE A 242 1.78 8.99 5.17
CA ILE A 242 1.42 8.67 3.77
C ILE A 242 0.34 7.59 3.74
N PHE A 243 0.54 6.50 4.49
CA PHE A 243 -0.44 5.42 4.58
C PHE A 243 -1.79 5.90 5.12
N LEU A 244 -1.78 6.74 6.17
CA LEU A 244 -2.98 7.30 6.75
C LEU A 244 -3.72 8.19 5.74
N GLY A 245 -2.99 9.05 5.02
CA GLY A 245 -3.54 9.91 3.98
C GLY A 245 -4.17 9.11 2.84
N SER A 246 -3.48 8.08 2.34
CA SER A 246 -4.01 7.17 1.31
C SER A 246 -5.26 6.42 1.80
N THR A 247 -5.25 5.93 3.04
CA THR A 247 -6.38 5.19 3.62
C THR A 247 -7.61 6.08 3.80
N ILE A 248 -7.44 7.32 4.27
CA ILE A 248 -8.52 8.29 4.39
C ILE A 248 -9.06 8.66 3.00
N GLY A 249 -8.18 8.88 2.02
CA GLY A 249 -8.57 9.16 0.64
C GLY A 249 -9.39 8.03 0.03
N LEU A 250 -8.95 6.78 0.22
CA LEU A 250 -9.66 5.60 -0.26
C LEU A 250 -11.03 5.45 0.42
N ALA A 251 -11.07 5.57 1.76
CA ALA A 251 -12.30 5.51 2.54
C ALA A 251 -13.29 6.63 2.15
N PHE A 252 -12.80 7.81 1.79
CA PHE A 252 -13.63 8.90 1.29
C PHE A 252 -14.26 8.55 -0.06
N VAL A 253 -13.49 8.00 -1.01
CA VAL A 253 -14.03 7.55 -2.31
C VAL A 253 -15.04 6.42 -2.13
N GLU A 254 -14.74 5.44 -1.27
CA GLU A 254 -15.63 4.32 -0.96
C GLU A 254 -16.91 4.81 -0.27
N GLY A 255 -16.80 5.73 0.70
CA GLY A 255 -17.97 6.33 1.37
C GLY A 255 -18.86 7.11 0.41
N LEU A 256 -18.25 7.85 -0.54
CA LEU A 256 -19.00 8.49 -1.63
C LEU A 256 -19.68 7.46 -2.53
N PHE A 257 -19.02 6.36 -2.87
CA PHE A 257 -19.61 5.28 -3.64
C PHE A 257 -20.83 4.70 -2.92
N GLU A 258 -20.70 4.34 -1.64
CA GLU A 258 -21.81 3.76 -0.88
C GLU A 258 -22.98 4.74 -0.74
N HIS A 259 -22.69 6.00 -0.39
CA HIS A 259 -23.72 7.00 -0.21
C HIS A 259 -24.48 7.31 -1.51
N ARG A 260 -23.75 7.40 -2.63
CA ARG A 260 -24.33 7.79 -3.93
C ARG A 260 -24.97 6.63 -4.67
N VAL A 261 -24.39 5.43 -4.59
CA VAL A 261 -24.88 4.25 -5.32
C VAL A 261 -25.91 3.47 -4.52
N LYS A 262 -25.82 3.38 -3.18
CA LYS A 262 -26.71 2.54 -2.36
C LYS A 262 -27.86 3.32 -1.71
N THR A 263 -27.64 4.55 -1.26
CA THR A 263 -28.64 5.28 -0.45
C THR A 263 -29.63 6.10 -1.27
N LEU A 264 -29.21 6.55 -2.45
CA LEU A 264 -30.03 7.35 -3.34
C LEU A 264 -30.59 6.46 -4.46
N SER A 265 -31.76 5.87 -4.22
CA SER A 265 -32.60 5.27 -5.27
C SER A 265 -33.13 6.38 -6.19
N TYR A 266 -32.26 6.95 -7.03
CA TYR A 266 -32.61 8.00 -7.99
C TYR A 266 -33.39 7.42 -9.17
N GLY A 267 -34.66 7.82 -9.29
CA GLY A 267 -35.46 7.68 -10.52
C GLY A 267 -34.88 8.50 -11.68
N ASP A 268 -35.08 8.01 -12.90
CA ASP A 268 -34.81 8.58 -14.24
C ASP A 268 -33.45 9.29 -14.43
N GLY A 269 -32.45 8.76 -15.14
CA GLY A 269 -32.51 8.15 -16.48
C GLY A 269 -31.42 8.74 -17.40
N SER A 270 -30.93 9.97 -17.16
CA SER A 270 -29.93 10.62 -18.04
C SER A 270 -28.61 11.02 -17.35
N SER A 271 -28.67 11.53 -16.11
CA SER A 271 -27.45 11.83 -15.32
C SER A 271 -26.69 10.57 -14.83
N ARG A 272 -27.25 9.37 -15.10
CA ARG A 272 -26.77 8.04 -14.65
C ARG A 272 -25.48 7.55 -15.32
N LEU A 273 -25.20 7.96 -16.55
CA LEU A 273 -24.09 7.38 -17.33
C LEU A 273 -22.70 7.88 -16.90
N TRP A 274 -22.60 9.09 -16.34
CA TRP A 274 -21.32 9.70 -15.98
C TRP A 274 -20.89 9.44 -14.53
N GLU A 275 -21.83 9.15 -13.63
CA GLU A 275 -21.53 9.02 -12.20
C GLU A 275 -20.66 7.79 -11.89
N GLY A 276 -20.94 6.65 -12.52
CA GLY A 276 -20.13 5.42 -12.41
C GLY A 276 -18.70 5.60 -12.92
N PRO A 277 -18.48 6.00 -14.19
CA PRO A 277 -17.15 6.26 -14.73
C PRO A 277 -16.37 7.34 -13.98
N LEU A 278 -17.04 8.37 -13.46
CA LEU A 278 -16.40 9.40 -12.64
C LEU A 278 -15.87 8.83 -11.32
N LEU A 279 -16.62 7.92 -10.69
CA LEU A 279 -16.18 7.22 -9.48
C LEU A 279 -15.02 6.26 -9.74
N VAL A 280 -15.07 5.50 -10.83
CA VAL A 280 -13.96 4.66 -11.33
C VAL A 280 -12.70 5.50 -11.54
N LEU A 281 -12.85 6.67 -12.16
CA LEU A 281 -11.75 7.60 -12.41
C LEU A 281 -11.18 8.16 -11.10
N MET A 282 -12.03 8.54 -10.15
CA MET A 282 -11.60 9.08 -8.86
C MET A 282 -10.85 8.02 -8.04
N TYR A 283 -11.36 6.78 -8.01
CA TYR A 283 -10.70 5.64 -7.37
C TYR A 283 -9.34 5.34 -8.01
N SER A 284 -9.30 5.30 -9.35
CA SER A 284 -8.06 5.11 -10.11
C SER A 284 -7.05 6.22 -9.83
N PHE A 285 -7.51 7.46 -9.71
CA PHE A 285 -6.65 8.60 -9.40
C PHE A 285 -6.04 8.48 -7.99
N VAL A 286 -6.83 8.11 -6.98
CA VAL A 286 -6.31 7.88 -5.61
C VAL A 286 -5.27 6.76 -5.60
N MET A 287 -5.53 5.65 -6.31
CA MET A 287 -4.58 4.54 -6.46
C MET A 287 -3.29 4.96 -7.18
N LEU A 288 -3.38 5.83 -8.18
CA LEU A 288 -2.22 6.40 -8.86
C LEU A 288 -1.37 7.23 -7.90
N ILE A 289 -2.00 8.15 -7.16
CA ILE A 289 -1.31 9.00 -6.18
C ILE A 289 -0.67 8.15 -5.08
N ASP A 290 -1.36 7.15 -4.54
CA ASP A 290 -0.81 6.22 -3.54
C ASP A 290 0.47 5.52 -4.05
N SER A 291 0.44 5.03 -5.30
CA SER A 291 1.59 4.39 -5.92
C SER A 291 2.74 5.38 -6.15
N MET A 292 2.45 6.61 -6.58
CA MET A 292 3.45 7.66 -6.76
C MET A 292 4.09 8.07 -5.44
N MET A 293 3.28 8.24 -4.39
CA MET A 293 3.73 8.57 -3.03
C MET A 293 4.67 7.51 -2.49
N SER A 294 4.33 6.23 -2.69
CA SER A 294 5.19 5.11 -2.30
C SER A 294 6.53 5.11 -3.06
N ALA A 295 6.52 5.44 -4.35
CA ALA A 295 7.74 5.54 -5.16
C ALA A 295 8.63 6.72 -4.77
N VAL A 296 8.06 7.90 -4.54
CA VAL A 296 8.82 9.07 -4.07
C VAL A 296 9.38 8.83 -2.66
N PHE A 297 8.56 8.25 -1.77
CA PHE A 297 9.01 7.88 -0.42
C PHE A 297 10.21 6.93 -0.46
N TYR A 298 10.21 5.94 -1.36
CA TYR A 298 11.37 5.08 -1.58
C TYR A 298 12.63 5.89 -1.94
N PHE A 299 12.55 6.83 -2.89
CA PHE A 299 13.72 7.63 -3.27
C PHE A 299 14.20 8.52 -2.13
N THR A 300 13.30 9.08 -1.32
CA THR A 300 13.65 9.84 -0.10
C THR A 300 14.36 8.96 0.93
N CYS A 301 13.83 7.77 1.23
CA CYS A 301 14.45 6.84 2.17
C CYS A 301 15.81 6.35 1.67
N ARG A 302 15.92 6.05 0.37
CA ARG A 302 17.18 5.64 -0.26
C ARG A 302 18.24 6.74 -0.18
N SER A 303 17.89 7.99 -0.48
CA SER A 303 18.81 9.12 -0.35
C SER A 303 19.26 9.31 1.10
N SER A 304 18.30 9.26 2.03
CA SER A 304 18.60 9.42 3.47
C SER A 304 19.53 8.31 3.98
N SER A 305 19.32 7.07 3.54
CA SER A 305 20.20 5.94 3.88
C SER A 305 21.61 6.10 3.31
N LEU A 306 21.77 6.67 2.10
CA LEU A 306 23.08 6.93 1.53
C LEU A 306 23.82 8.05 2.28
N ASP A 307 23.11 9.12 2.64
CA ASP A 307 23.69 10.22 3.40
C ASP A 307 24.15 9.79 4.81
N LEU A 308 23.48 8.81 5.43
CA LEU A 308 23.93 8.23 6.70
C LEU A 308 25.22 7.43 6.53
N LEU A 309 25.33 6.62 5.48
CA LEU A 309 26.53 5.82 5.21
C LEU A 309 27.74 6.70 4.88
N ASP A 310 27.54 7.80 4.13
CA ASP A 310 28.58 8.77 3.78
C ASP A 310 29.15 9.45 5.05
N LYS A 311 28.27 9.84 5.98
CA LYS A 311 28.66 10.42 7.27
C LYS A 311 29.38 9.43 8.17
N GLU A 312 28.92 8.18 8.20
CA GLU A 312 29.53 7.14 9.01
C GLU A 312 30.93 6.78 8.47
N GLY A 313 31.11 6.67 7.16
CA GLY A 313 32.41 6.46 6.53
C GLY A 313 33.40 7.60 6.81
N ALA A 314 32.96 8.85 6.66
CA ALA A 314 33.78 10.02 6.98
C ALA A 314 34.20 10.06 8.46
N SER A 315 33.31 9.68 9.37
CA SER A 315 33.63 9.63 10.81
C SER A 315 34.63 8.54 11.19
N VAL A 316 34.62 7.41 10.46
CA VAL A 316 35.60 6.33 10.64
C VAL A 316 36.98 6.77 10.14
N GLU A 317 37.06 7.42 8.98
CA GLU A 317 38.32 7.98 8.47
C GLU A 317 38.90 9.06 9.41
N GLU A 318 38.07 9.93 9.98
CA GLU A 318 38.51 10.95 10.94
C GLU A 318 39.04 10.34 12.26
N LEU A 319 38.41 9.25 12.73
CA LEU A 319 38.88 8.47 13.88
C LEU A 319 40.20 7.73 13.60
N GLU A 320 40.38 7.19 12.39
CA GLU A 320 41.63 6.54 11.99
C GLU A 320 42.78 7.56 11.86
N MET A 321 42.51 8.76 11.34
CA MET A 321 43.49 9.84 11.27
C MET A 321 43.91 10.33 12.68
N MET A 322 42.97 10.52 13.61
CA MET A 322 43.30 10.85 15.01
C MET A 322 44.12 9.76 15.71
N ARG A 323 43.85 8.49 15.40
CA ARG A 323 44.61 7.36 15.98
C ARG A 323 46.02 7.25 15.42
N ALA A 324 46.20 7.55 14.13
CA ALA A 324 47.51 7.59 13.48
C ALA A 324 48.38 8.73 14.05
N ASP A 325 47.82 9.93 14.19
CA ASP A 325 48.51 11.10 14.75
C ASP A 325 48.96 10.85 16.20
N ASN A 326 48.12 10.22 17.01
CA ASN A 326 48.46 9.88 18.39
C ASN A 326 49.49 8.73 18.50
N SER A 327 49.68 7.93 17.45
CA SER A 327 50.73 6.89 17.41
C SER A 327 52.10 7.46 17.03
N ASP A 328 52.13 8.55 16.27
CA ASP A 328 53.37 9.24 15.89
C ASP A 328 53.85 10.19 16.99
N ALA A 329 52.94 10.73 17.81
CA ALA A 329 53.28 11.55 18.98
C ALA A 329 53.90 10.77 20.17
N VAL A 330 53.85 9.44 20.14
CA VAL A 330 54.35 8.54 21.21
C VAL A 330 55.71 7.91 20.86
N ARG A 331 56.25 8.17 19.67
CA ARG A 331 57.64 7.80 19.28
C ARG A 331 58.59 8.98 19.40
#